data_AF-A0A523JLI1-F1
#
_entry.id   AF-A0A523JLI1-F1
#
_cell.length_a   1.000
_cell.length_b   1.000
_cell.length_c   1.000
_cell.angle_alpha   90.00
_cell.angle_beta   90.00
_cell.angle_gamma   90.00
#
_symmetry.space_group_name_H-M   'P 1'
#
loop_
_entity.id
_entity.type
_entity.pdbx_description
1 polymer ?
#
loop_
_entity_poly.entity_id
_entity_poly.type
_entity_poly.pdbx_seq_one_letter_code
_entity_poly.pdbx_strand_id
1 'polypeptide(L)'
;MPFLRLFFFILLFCVPLTAHSGVTAADFPGTTIWYAHADLEQMRSSPSGEKLYDWVDGEVFIEIYEEVGIDVGKETDRITAFADLERGAVLIVEGLISKEARDKVLALATITTKLDLRSSGGKNYYQFGEENESVASAENHFDSLGDGGYFSFDVQHKVIVTSTEDQMKALLKSGGKITGMASHPNALFVLTADRSLVQAGLRTDELVDDDDDWDSNILRNTEQAALLIADEDGLLAIEAQLVVREPGMAESIGGIINGLISLQAFNSDLDPEILSLIQNTKVDVKGRTLSISTVVDPALIVAILDD
;
A
#
# COMPACT_ATOMS: atom_id res chain seq x y z
N MET A 1 40.69 16.55 -21.10
CA MET A 1 39.58 15.86 -20.39
C MET A 1 38.45 16.84 -19.97
N PRO A 2 37.71 17.47 -20.90
CA PRO A 2 36.50 18.23 -20.54
C PRO A 2 35.19 17.48 -20.82
N PHE A 3 35.22 16.37 -21.57
CA PHE A 3 34.00 15.66 -21.99
C PHE A 3 33.40 14.72 -20.93
N LEU A 4 34.21 14.25 -19.96
CA LEU A 4 33.72 13.35 -18.91
C LEU A 4 32.85 14.06 -17.87
N ARG A 5 33.09 15.36 -17.62
CA ARG A 5 32.28 16.18 -16.69
C ARG A 5 30.96 16.61 -17.30
N LEU A 6 30.91 16.85 -18.62
CA LEU A 6 29.67 17.17 -19.33
C LEU A 6 28.74 15.94 -19.43
N PHE A 7 29.29 14.74 -19.56
CA PHE A 7 28.52 13.49 -19.59
C PHE A 7 27.82 13.21 -18.24
N PHE A 8 28.50 13.43 -17.11
CA PHE A 8 27.87 13.33 -15.79
C PHE A 8 26.84 14.44 -15.53
N PHE A 9 27.06 15.65 -16.06
CA PHE A 9 26.08 16.75 -15.95
C PHE A 9 24.82 16.50 -16.78
N ILE A 10 24.94 15.88 -17.97
CA ILE A 10 23.79 15.51 -18.80
C ILE A 10 23.07 14.29 -18.21
N LEU A 11 23.79 13.35 -17.58
CA LEU A 11 23.16 12.24 -16.85
C LEU A 11 22.29 12.73 -15.68
N LEU A 12 22.70 13.82 -15.01
CA LEU A 12 21.93 14.48 -13.93
C LEU A 12 20.67 15.21 -14.42
N PHE A 13 20.58 15.55 -15.71
CA PHE A 13 19.44 16.23 -16.34
C PHE A 13 18.60 15.33 -17.26
N CYS A 14 19.01 14.08 -17.48
CA CYS A 14 18.29 13.11 -18.33
C CYS A 14 17.62 11.97 -17.55
N VAL A 15 17.74 11.92 -16.22
CA VAL A 15 16.79 11.15 -15.41
C VAL A 15 15.56 12.06 -15.24
N PRO A 16 14.34 11.61 -15.52
CA PRO A 16 13.19 12.19 -14.85
C PRO A 16 13.43 11.97 -13.34
N LEU A 17 14.00 12.95 -12.64
CA LEU A 17 14.07 13.04 -11.18
C LEU A 17 12.67 13.33 -10.62
N THR A 18 11.69 12.60 -11.14
CA THR A 18 10.43 12.29 -10.52
C THR A 18 10.36 10.77 -10.54
N ALA A 19 11.29 10.12 -9.84
CA ALA A 19 10.96 8.85 -9.23
C ALA A 19 9.73 9.16 -8.37
N HIS A 20 8.55 8.96 -8.93
CA HIS A 20 7.34 9.01 -8.13
C HIS A 20 7.56 7.95 -7.06
N SER A 21 7.66 8.40 -5.81
CA SER A 21 7.76 7.58 -4.60
C SER A 21 6.47 6.79 -4.33
N GLY A 22 5.60 6.69 -5.31
CA GLY A 22 4.26 6.16 -5.15
C GLY A 22 3.72 5.55 -6.44
N VAL A 23 2.70 4.72 -6.25
CA VAL A 23 1.94 4.08 -7.31
C VAL A 23 0.88 5.03 -7.87
N THR A 24 0.44 4.78 -9.09
CA THR A 24 -0.65 5.50 -9.75
C THR A 24 -1.73 4.52 -10.21
N ALA A 25 -2.89 5.04 -10.64
CA ALA A 25 -3.93 4.20 -11.25
C ALA A 25 -3.45 3.46 -12.52
N ALA A 26 -2.34 3.88 -13.14
CA ALA A 26 -1.74 3.19 -14.29
C ALA A 26 -0.92 1.96 -13.88
N ASP A 27 -0.68 1.77 -12.59
CA ASP A 27 0.08 0.67 -12.02
C ASP A 27 -0.82 -0.46 -11.50
N PHE A 28 -2.13 -0.39 -11.75
CA PHE A 28 -3.11 -1.39 -11.30
C PHE A 28 -4.07 -1.82 -12.41
N PRO A 29 -4.43 -3.11 -12.51
CA PRO A 29 -5.48 -3.59 -13.41
C PRO A 29 -6.80 -2.82 -13.21
N GLY A 30 -7.59 -2.71 -14.28
CA GLY A 30 -8.86 -1.97 -14.27
C GLY A 30 -9.98 -2.59 -13.43
N THR A 31 -9.74 -3.75 -12.82
CA THR A 31 -10.64 -4.54 -11.96
C THR A 31 -10.05 -4.73 -10.56
N THR A 32 -9.06 -3.90 -10.19
CA THR A 32 -8.47 -3.90 -8.84
C THR A 32 -9.52 -3.51 -7.81
N ILE A 33 -9.62 -4.35 -6.78
CA ILE A 33 -10.53 -4.21 -5.64
C ILE A 33 -9.90 -3.33 -4.59
N TRP A 34 -8.67 -3.66 -4.17
CA TRP A 34 -7.92 -2.91 -3.17
C TRP A 34 -6.44 -2.91 -3.51
N TYR A 35 -5.73 -1.91 -3.01
CA TYR A 35 -4.28 -1.84 -3.01
C TYR A 35 -3.76 -1.21 -1.72
N ALA A 36 -2.54 -1.59 -1.37
CA ALA A 36 -1.72 -0.96 -0.37
C ALA A 36 -0.29 -0.85 -0.91
N HIS A 37 0.34 0.29 -0.68
CA HIS A 37 1.70 0.58 -1.10
C HIS A 37 2.42 1.31 0.03
N ALA A 38 3.64 0.86 0.34
CA ALA A 38 4.53 1.53 1.27
C ALA A 38 5.91 1.73 0.60
N ASP A 39 6.40 2.96 0.60
CA ASP A 39 7.74 3.32 0.15
C ASP A 39 8.67 3.47 1.37
N LEU A 40 9.29 2.36 1.77
CA LEU A 40 10.17 2.31 2.94
C LEU A 40 11.48 3.09 2.70
N GLU A 41 11.94 3.18 1.45
CA GLU A 41 13.08 4.02 1.09
C GLU A 41 12.78 5.50 1.33
N GLN A 42 11.58 5.95 0.93
CA GLN A 42 11.14 7.32 1.18
C GLN A 42 10.91 7.58 2.67
N MET A 43 10.35 6.61 3.42
CA MET A 43 10.22 6.72 4.88
C MET A 43 11.58 6.87 5.55
N ARG A 44 12.57 6.02 5.24
CA ARG A 44 13.92 6.11 5.84
C ARG A 44 14.67 7.41 5.50
N SER A 45 14.30 8.09 4.43
CA SER A 45 15.06 9.24 3.92
C SER A 45 14.41 10.59 4.20
N SER A 46 13.14 10.64 4.61
CA SER A 46 12.45 11.90 4.93
C SER A 46 12.41 12.16 6.45
N PRO A 47 12.44 13.44 6.88
CA PRO A 47 12.42 13.78 8.30
C PRO A 47 11.17 13.31 9.03
N SER A 48 10.01 13.36 8.38
CA SER A 48 8.74 12.92 8.99
C SER A 48 8.53 11.41 8.84
N GLY A 49 9.05 10.83 7.76
CA GLY A 49 8.99 9.41 7.47
C GLY A 49 9.91 8.58 8.37
N GLU A 50 11.07 9.09 8.79
CA GLU A 50 12.02 8.35 9.62
C GLU A 50 11.37 7.93 10.95
N LYS A 51 10.62 8.83 11.58
CA LYS A 51 9.86 8.53 12.82
C LYS A 51 8.81 7.44 12.60
N LEU A 52 8.09 7.47 11.47
CA LEU A 52 7.11 6.44 11.14
C LEU A 52 7.80 5.10 10.82
N TYR A 53 8.93 5.15 10.12
CA TYR A 53 9.75 3.99 9.83
C TYR A 53 10.27 3.33 11.11
N ASP A 54 10.78 4.11 12.05
CA ASP A 54 11.31 3.61 13.32
C ASP A 54 10.25 2.82 14.10
N TRP A 55 8.98 3.28 14.08
CA TRP A 55 7.87 2.53 14.65
C TRP A 55 7.59 1.23 13.89
N VAL A 56 7.51 1.27 12.56
CA VAL A 56 7.30 0.05 11.74
C VAL A 56 8.43 -0.96 11.93
N ASP A 57 9.68 -0.50 11.98
CA ASP A 57 10.86 -1.34 12.19
C ASP A 57 10.86 -1.95 13.60
N GLY A 58 10.51 -1.14 14.61
CA GLY A 58 10.51 -1.49 16.02
C GLY A 58 9.33 -2.35 16.48
N GLU A 59 8.19 -2.29 15.81
CA GLU A 59 6.97 -3.04 16.21
C GLU A 59 6.64 -4.16 15.22
N VAL A 60 6.78 -3.93 13.91
CA VAL A 60 6.35 -4.90 12.88
C VAL A 60 7.51 -5.73 12.36
N PHE A 61 8.62 -5.10 11.94
CA PHE A 61 9.71 -5.85 11.33
C PHE A 61 10.58 -6.58 12.36
N ILE A 62 10.63 -6.11 13.61
CA ILE A 62 11.36 -6.80 14.66
C ILE A 62 10.81 -8.20 14.90
N GLU A 63 9.49 -8.39 14.85
CA GLU A 63 8.88 -9.71 15.06
C GLU A 63 9.31 -10.69 13.98
N ILE A 64 9.33 -10.23 12.71
CA ILE A 64 9.83 -11.03 11.58
C ILE A 64 11.32 -11.33 11.77
N TYR A 65 12.12 -10.36 12.20
CA TYR A 65 13.54 -10.59 12.45
C TYR A 65 13.76 -11.60 13.60
N GLU A 66 13.02 -11.51 14.69
CA GLU A 66 13.15 -12.42 15.83
C GLU A 66 12.65 -13.83 15.52
N GLU A 67 11.57 -13.98 14.74
CA GLU A 67 11.00 -15.27 14.39
C GLU A 67 11.80 -15.99 13.30
N VAL A 68 12.15 -15.28 12.22
CA VAL A 68 12.71 -15.90 11.00
C VAL A 68 14.11 -15.41 10.65
N GLY A 69 14.64 -14.42 11.37
CA GLY A 69 16.00 -13.89 11.15
C GLY A 69 16.14 -13.10 9.85
N ILE A 70 15.04 -12.61 9.27
CA ILE A 70 15.06 -11.81 8.03
C ILE A 70 14.91 -10.33 8.41
N ASP A 71 15.87 -9.52 7.97
CA ASP A 71 15.86 -8.08 8.20
C ASP A 71 15.09 -7.38 7.07
N VAL A 72 13.76 -7.41 7.18
CA VAL A 72 12.85 -6.82 6.17
C VAL A 72 13.13 -5.34 5.99
N GLY A 73 13.37 -4.62 7.08
CA GLY A 73 13.67 -3.19 7.08
C GLY A 73 14.89 -2.84 6.24
N LYS A 74 16.00 -3.58 6.37
CA LYS A 74 17.22 -3.32 5.57
C LYS A 74 17.15 -3.84 4.14
N GLU A 75 16.41 -4.92 3.89
CA GLU A 75 16.41 -5.58 2.59
C GLU A 75 15.29 -5.09 1.65
N THR A 76 14.30 -4.37 2.17
CA THR A 76 13.11 -3.93 1.44
C THR A 76 13.08 -2.42 1.26
N ASP A 77 12.89 -2.00 0.02
CA ASP A 77 12.70 -0.59 -0.37
C ASP A 77 11.22 -0.25 -0.52
N ARG A 78 10.42 -1.15 -1.11
CA ARG A 78 8.99 -0.92 -1.32
C ARG A 78 8.18 -2.19 -1.16
N ILE A 79 6.96 -2.05 -0.70
CA ILE A 79 5.97 -3.12 -0.64
C ILE A 79 4.73 -2.64 -1.38
N THR A 80 4.25 -3.42 -2.35
CA THR A 80 2.98 -3.17 -3.03
C THR A 80 2.14 -4.44 -3.00
N ALA A 81 0.96 -4.36 -2.39
CA ALA A 81 -0.03 -5.43 -2.39
C ALA A 81 -1.31 -4.94 -3.06
N PHE A 82 -1.96 -5.78 -3.84
CA PHE A 82 -3.28 -5.48 -4.40
C PHE A 82 -4.03 -6.77 -4.71
N ALA A 83 -5.35 -6.69 -4.74
CA ALA A 83 -6.19 -7.77 -5.26
C ALA A 83 -7.02 -7.32 -6.45
N ASP A 84 -7.15 -8.20 -7.42
CA ASP A 84 -7.95 -8.02 -8.62
C ASP A 84 -9.06 -9.07 -8.67
N LEU A 85 -10.29 -8.65 -8.97
CA LEU A 85 -11.48 -9.54 -9.01
C LEU A 85 -11.26 -10.77 -9.89
N GLU A 86 -10.61 -10.61 -11.04
CA GLU A 86 -10.47 -11.68 -12.03
C GLU A 86 -9.23 -12.54 -11.81
N ARG A 87 -8.22 -12.00 -11.13
CA ARG A 87 -6.88 -12.56 -11.14
C ARG A 87 -6.32 -12.87 -9.75
N GLY A 88 -6.95 -12.35 -8.70
CA GLY A 88 -6.59 -12.57 -7.29
C GLY A 88 -5.50 -11.63 -6.77
N ALA A 89 -5.00 -11.90 -5.57
CA ALA A 89 -4.02 -11.09 -4.86
C ALA A 89 -2.59 -11.22 -5.42
N VAL A 90 -1.88 -10.09 -5.39
CA VAL A 90 -0.47 -9.94 -5.74
C VAL A 90 0.22 -9.16 -4.63
N LEU A 91 1.38 -9.65 -4.20
CA LEU A 91 2.33 -8.94 -3.35
C LEU A 91 3.67 -8.82 -4.09
N ILE A 92 4.20 -7.61 -4.16
CA ILE A 92 5.51 -7.31 -4.71
C ILE A 92 6.33 -6.63 -3.63
N VAL A 93 7.43 -7.27 -3.26
CA VAL A 93 8.43 -6.71 -2.36
C VAL A 93 9.63 -6.32 -3.22
N GLU A 94 9.92 -5.04 -3.32
CA GLU A 94 11.08 -4.52 -4.06
C GLU A 94 12.20 -4.21 -3.07
N GLY A 95 13.43 -4.63 -3.42
CA GLY A 95 14.60 -4.37 -2.60
C GLY A 95 15.77 -5.31 -2.90
N LEU A 96 16.89 -5.08 -2.22
CA LEU A 96 18.11 -5.89 -2.35
C LEU A 96 18.03 -7.15 -1.48
N ILE A 97 17.04 -7.99 -1.76
CA ILE A 97 16.77 -9.23 -1.02
C ILE A 97 17.99 -10.17 -1.10
N SER A 98 18.61 -10.39 0.05
CA SER A 98 19.85 -11.12 0.19
C SER A 98 19.65 -12.59 -0.13
N LYS A 99 20.74 -13.27 -0.50
CA LYS A 99 20.68 -14.73 -0.69
C LYS A 99 20.26 -15.42 0.62
N GLU A 100 20.74 -14.93 1.75
CA GLU A 100 20.40 -15.48 3.06
C GLU A 100 18.91 -15.39 3.36
N ALA A 101 18.28 -14.24 3.12
CA ALA A 101 16.83 -14.08 3.28
C ALA A 101 16.05 -15.02 2.35
N ARG A 102 16.45 -15.13 1.08
CA ARG A 102 15.82 -16.08 0.14
C ARG A 102 15.93 -17.52 0.62
N ASP A 103 17.11 -17.92 1.06
CA ASP A 103 17.37 -19.28 1.55
C ASP A 103 16.52 -19.55 2.82
N LYS A 104 16.34 -18.56 3.71
CA LYS A 104 15.45 -18.63 4.89
C LYS A 104 13.98 -18.77 4.51
N VAL A 105 13.47 -17.93 3.60
CA VAL A 105 12.07 -18.02 3.11
C VAL A 105 11.80 -19.39 2.50
N LEU A 106 12.72 -19.89 1.66
CA LEU A 106 12.59 -21.22 1.06
C LEU A 106 12.60 -22.32 2.13
N ALA A 107 13.50 -22.25 3.11
CA ALA A 107 13.58 -23.23 4.19
C ALA A 107 12.28 -23.27 5.01
N LEU A 108 11.75 -22.11 5.40
CA LEU A 108 10.49 -21.99 6.15
C LEU A 108 9.32 -22.54 5.35
N ALA A 109 9.21 -22.16 4.08
CA ALA A 109 8.14 -22.63 3.23
C ALA A 109 8.18 -24.15 3.00
N THR A 110 9.37 -24.78 2.97
CA THR A 110 9.48 -26.25 2.94
C THR A 110 9.13 -26.95 4.26
N ILE A 111 9.18 -26.24 5.40
CA ILE A 111 8.76 -26.79 6.70
C ILE A 111 7.25 -26.76 6.82
N THR A 112 6.60 -25.69 6.33
CA THR A 112 5.16 -25.48 6.47
C THR A 112 4.34 -26.18 5.40
N THR A 113 4.88 -26.33 4.18
CA THR A 113 4.14 -26.93 3.07
C THR A 113 5.06 -27.55 2.02
N LYS A 114 4.46 -28.29 1.07
CA LYS A 114 5.19 -28.83 -0.06
C LYS A 114 5.45 -27.71 -1.07
N LEU A 115 6.71 -27.51 -1.43
CA LEU A 115 7.09 -26.61 -2.51
C LEU A 115 7.30 -27.37 -3.82
N ASP A 116 6.56 -26.96 -4.85
CA ASP A 116 6.75 -27.46 -6.21
C ASP A 116 7.43 -26.39 -7.06
N LEU A 117 8.69 -26.65 -7.44
CA LEU A 117 9.46 -25.79 -8.33
C LEU A 117 8.91 -25.92 -9.77
N ARG A 118 8.51 -24.79 -10.33
CA ARG A 118 7.98 -24.64 -11.69
C ARG A 118 8.81 -23.62 -12.48
N SER A 119 8.63 -23.58 -13.80
CA SER A 119 9.36 -22.67 -14.68
C SER A 119 8.48 -22.15 -15.81
N SER A 120 8.63 -20.87 -16.13
CA SER A 120 7.96 -20.20 -17.26
C SER A 120 8.87 -19.12 -17.84
N GLY A 121 9.02 -19.11 -19.16
CA GLY A 121 9.85 -18.10 -19.85
C GLY A 121 11.32 -18.08 -19.40
N GLY A 122 11.86 -19.21 -18.93
CA GLY A 122 13.23 -19.31 -18.40
C GLY A 122 13.40 -18.74 -16.98
N LYS A 123 12.30 -18.43 -16.29
CA LYS A 123 12.27 -17.98 -14.90
C LYS A 123 11.57 -19.04 -14.03
N ASN A 124 12.08 -19.22 -12.84
CA ASN A 124 11.60 -20.15 -11.85
C ASN A 124 10.61 -19.48 -10.90
N TYR A 125 9.65 -20.27 -10.44
CA TYR A 125 8.72 -19.89 -9.38
C TYR A 125 8.33 -21.15 -8.62
N TYR A 126 7.85 -20.97 -7.40
CA TYR A 126 7.46 -22.04 -6.51
C TYR A 126 5.97 -21.97 -6.29
N GLN A 127 5.30 -23.11 -6.32
CA GLN A 127 3.96 -23.24 -5.78
C GLN A 127 4.05 -23.69 -4.32
N PHE A 128 3.17 -23.14 -3.47
CA PHE A 128 2.98 -23.54 -2.08
C PHE A 128 1.47 -23.76 -1.83
N GLY A 129 1.11 -24.59 -0.84
CA GLY A 129 -0.30 -24.97 -0.60
C GLY A 129 -0.80 -26.10 -1.52
N GLU A 130 -2.03 -26.57 -1.31
CA GLU A 130 -2.63 -27.67 -2.09
C GLU A 130 -3.28 -27.21 -3.41
N GLU A 131 -3.22 -28.01 -4.47
CA GLU A 131 -3.74 -27.67 -5.82
C GLU A 131 -5.27 -27.47 -5.90
N ASN A 132 -6.04 -27.91 -4.89
CA ASN A 132 -7.49 -28.12 -5.03
C ASN A 132 -8.38 -27.12 -4.30
N GLU A 133 -7.85 -26.23 -3.46
CA GLU A 133 -8.62 -25.08 -2.99
C GLU A 133 -8.42 -23.96 -3.98
N SER A 134 -9.37 -23.83 -4.91
CA SER A 134 -9.38 -22.71 -5.84
C SER A 134 -9.38 -21.43 -5.02
N VAL A 135 -8.31 -20.66 -5.11
CA VAL A 135 -8.18 -19.32 -4.51
C VAL A 135 -9.26 -18.34 -5.03
N ALA A 136 -9.98 -18.73 -6.09
CA ALA A 136 -11.19 -18.06 -6.59
C ALA A 136 -12.45 -18.28 -5.73
N SER A 137 -12.37 -19.09 -4.66
CA SER A 137 -13.45 -19.35 -3.70
C SER A 137 -13.16 -18.79 -2.31
N ALA A 138 -12.07 -18.03 -2.13
CA ALA A 138 -11.89 -17.30 -0.88
C ALA A 138 -13.07 -16.32 -0.75
N GLU A 139 -13.90 -16.52 0.27
CA GLU A 139 -15.01 -15.61 0.61
C GLU A 139 -14.47 -14.17 0.81
N ASN A 140 -13.20 -14.06 1.26
CA ASN A 140 -12.47 -12.80 1.39
C ASN A 140 -11.26 -12.69 0.45
N HIS A 141 -11.29 -11.73 -0.49
CA HIS A 141 -10.15 -11.42 -1.37
C HIS A 141 -8.89 -10.92 -0.63
N PHE A 142 -9.01 -10.58 0.66
CA PHE A 142 -7.90 -10.19 1.54
C PHE A 142 -7.06 -11.39 2.02
N ASP A 143 -7.69 -12.55 2.23
CA ASP A 143 -7.02 -13.75 2.80
C ASP A 143 -6.52 -14.73 1.72
N SER A 144 -6.71 -14.39 0.45
CA SER A 144 -6.45 -15.29 -0.69
C SER A 144 -4.99 -15.75 -0.85
N LEU A 145 -4.03 -15.25 -0.08
CA LEU A 145 -2.66 -15.77 -0.05
C LEU A 145 -2.41 -16.83 1.03
N GLY A 146 -3.36 -17.07 1.95
CA GLY A 146 -3.22 -17.98 3.09
C GLY A 146 -3.31 -19.47 2.72
N ASP A 147 -4.17 -19.83 1.78
CA ASP A 147 -4.49 -21.24 1.47
C ASP A 147 -3.55 -21.87 0.42
N GLY A 148 -2.79 -21.05 -0.28
CA GLY A 148 -1.84 -21.47 -1.30
C GLY A 148 -1.60 -20.39 -2.35
N GLY A 149 -0.54 -20.56 -3.12
CA GLY A 149 -0.19 -19.60 -4.14
C GLY A 149 1.15 -19.88 -4.80
N TYR A 150 1.72 -18.82 -5.34
CA TYR A 150 2.96 -18.87 -6.11
C TYR A 150 3.89 -17.75 -5.66
N PHE A 151 5.18 -18.03 -5.54
CA PHE A 151 6.19 -16.98 -5.33
C PHE A 151 7.44 -17.15 -6.20
N SER A 152 8.16 -16.05 -6.44
CA SER A 152 9.38 -16.05 -7.24
C SER A 152 10.39 -15.00 -6.79
N PHE A 153 11.68 -15.36 -6.93
CA PHE A 153 12.84 -14.48 -6.76
C PHE A 153 13.59 -14.21 -8.07
N ASP A 154 13.05 -14.67 -9.21
CA ASP A 154 13.71 -14.65 -10.53
C ASP A 154 13.51 -13.32 -11.28
N VAL A 155 12.97 -12.33 -10.59
CA VAL A 155 12.96 -10.93 -11.03
C VAL A 155 13.97 -10.17 -10.18
N GLN A 156 14.86 -9.43 -10.87
CA GLN A 156 15.93 -8.72 -10.19
C GLN A 156 15.35 -7.71 -9.19
N HIS A 157 15.88 -7.75 -7.96
CA HIS A 157 15.48 -6.90 -6.83
C HIS A 157 13.98 -6.98 -6.47
N LYS A 158 13.33 -8.12 -6.75
CA LYS A 158 11.93 -8.32 -6.39
C LYS A 158 11.67 -9.72 -5.83
N VAL A 159 10.81 -9.78 -4.82
CA VAL A 159 10.01 -10.96 -4.51
C VAL A 159 8.60 -10.70 -5.05
N ILE A 160 8.05 -11.66 -5.76
CA ILE A 160 6.68 -11.61 -6.25
C ILE A 160 5.94 -12.78 -5.63
N VAL A 161 4.77 -12.53 -5.06
CA VAL A 161 3.83 -13.53 -4.59
C VAL A 161 2.49 -13.28 -5.28
N THR A 162 1.84 -14.33 -5.76
CA THR A 162 0.52 -14.25 -6.38
C THR A 162 -0.34 -15.42 -5.94
N SER A 163 -1.66 -15.21 -5.88
CA SER A 163 -2.59 -16.31 -5.63
C SER A 163 -2.75 -17.24 -6.84
N THR A 164 -2.61 -16.71 -8.06
CA THR A 164 -2.82 -17.48 -9.30
C THR A 164 -1.55 -17.67 -10.11
N GLU A 165 -1.44 -18.81 -10.80
CA GLU A 165 -0.27 -19.14 -11.62
C GLU A 165 -0.18 -18.24 -12.86
N ASP A 166 -1.33 -17.87 -13.44
CA ASP A 166 -1.37 -17.04 -14.63
C ASP A 166 -0.87 -15.61 -14.33
N GLN A 167 -1.20 -15.05 -13.16
CA GLN A 167 -0.60 -13.80 -12.70
C GLN A 167 0.91 -13.93 -12.51
N MET A 168 1.38 -15.00 -11.85
CA MET A 168 2.82 -15.24 -11.68
C MET A 168 3.54 -15.23 -13.04
N LYS A 169 3.05 -16.03 -14.00
CA LYS A 169 3.63 -16.11 -15.34
C LYS A 169 3.61 -14.75 -16.06
N ALA A 170 2.53 -13.98 -15.93
CA ALA A 170 2.42 -12.64 -16.52
C ALA A 170 3.44 -11.66 -15.91
N LEU A 171 3.58 -11.64 -14.58
CA LEU A 171 4.53 -10.78 -13.89
C LEU A 171 5.98 -11.18 -14.17
N LEU A 172 6.29 -12.49 -14.23
CA LEU A 172 7.62 -12.96 -14.64
C LEU A 172 7.98 -12.49 -16.05
N LYS A 173 7.01 -12.53 -16.98
CA LYS A 173 7.20 -12.05 -18.36
C LYS A 173 7.37 -10.53 -18.44
N SER A 174 6.68 -9.76 -17.59
CA SER A 174 6.78 -8.30 -17.55
C SER A 174 7.97 -7.77 -16.75
N GLY A 175 8.73 -8.64 -16.08
CA GLY A 175 9.81 -8.25 -15.17
C GLY A 175 9.28 -7.65 -13.86
N GLY A 176 8.15 -8.14 -13.37
CA GLY A 176 7.48 -7.65 -12.16
C GLY A 176 6.84 -6.28 -12.34
N LYS A 177 6.51 -5.90 -13.58
CA LYS A 177 5.73 -4.69 -13.86
C LYS A 177 4.26 -5.03 -13.88
N ILE A 178 3.49 -4.33 -13.06
CA ILE A 178 2.03 -4.38 -13.12
C ILE A 178 1.62 -3.52 -14.32
N THR A 179 0.81 -4.08 -15.22
CA THR A 179 0.29 -3.32 -16.36
C THR A 179 -1.11 -2.86 -16.00
N GLY A 180 -1.24 -1.58 -15.67
CA GLY A 180 -2.53 -1.02 -15.31
C GLY A 180 -3.31 -0.44 -16.48
N MET A 181 -4.56 -0.12 -16.19
CA MET A 181 -5.49 0.47 -17.15
C MET A 181 -6.11 1.73 -16.54
N ALA A 182 -5.32 2.80 -16.42
CA ALA A 182 -5.75 4.06 -15.82
C ALA A 182 -7.01 4.67 -16.47
N SER A 183 -7.25 4.40 -17.76
CA SER A 183 -8.44 4.88 -18.48
C SER A 183 -9.64 3.94 -18.40
N HIS A 184 -9.56 2.85 -17.62
CA HIS A 184 -10.67 1.94 -17.45
C HIS A 184 -11.79 2.64 -16.65
N PRO A 185 -13.08 2.51 -17.02
CA PRO A 185 -14.19 3.11 -16.26
C PRO A 185 -14.23 2.67 -14.80
N ASN A 186 -13.67 1.49 -14.52
CA ASN A 186 -13.54 0.91 -13.19
C ASN A 186 -12.10 0.98 -12.66
N ALA A 187 -11.25 1.88 -13.17
CA ALA A 187 -9.94 2.09 -12.54
C ALA A 187 -10.14 2.52 -11.08
N LEU A 188 -9.35 1.96 -10.18
CA LEU A 188 -9.37 2.34 -8.77
C LEU A 188 -8.80 3.74 -8.62
N PHE A 189 -9.41 4.53 -7.73
CA PHE A 189 -8.91 5.84 -7.39
C PHE A 189 -7.62 5.74 -6.56
N VAL A 190 -6.59 6.45 -6.99
CA VAL A 190 -5.26 6.46 -6.34
C VAL A 190 -4.87 7.90 -6.03
N LEU A 191 -4.65 8.20 -4.76
CA LEU A 191 -4.11 9.47 -4.30
C LEU A 191 -2.59 9.48 -4.49
N THR A 192 -2.03 10.60 -4.95
CA THR A 192 -0.59 10.70 -5.26
C THR A 192 0.01 11.98 -4.68
N ALA A 193 1.23 11.89 -4.16
CA ALA A 193 2.05 13.05 -3.76
C ALA A 193 3.52 12.83 -4.13
N ASP A 194 4.30 13.92 -4.20
CA ASP A 194 5.73 13.88 -4.56
C ASP A 194 6.58 13.06 -3.56
N ARG A 195 6.22 13.10 -2.27
CA ARG A 195 6.89 12.38 -1.18
C ARG A 195 5.94 11.42 -0.47
N SER A 196 5.31 10.57 -1.27
CA SER A 196 4.42 9.53 -0.76
C SER A 196 5.18 8.55 0.14
N LEU A 197 4.58 8.21 1.29
CA LEU A 197 5.09 7.21 2.23
C LEU A 197 4.21 5.97 2.20
N VAL A 198 2.89 6.17 2.33
CA VAL A 198 1.88 5.11 2.29
C VAL A 198 0.75 5.53 1.37
N GLN A 199 0.30 4.63 0.51
CA GLN A 199 -0.94 4.78 -0.26
C GLN A 199 -1.78 3.54 -0.07
N ALA A 200 -3.08 3.73 0.09
CA ALA A 200 -4.02 2.63 0.08
C ALA A 200 -5.31 3.07 -0.60
N GLY A 201 -6.07 2.10 -1.10
CA GLY A 201 -7.42 2.35 -1.54
C GLY A 201 -8.15 1.09 -1.88
N LEU A 202 -9.47 1.19 -1.92
CA LEU A 202 -10.35 0.04 -2.00
C LEU A 202 -11.71 0.39 -2.59
N ARG A 203 -12.37 -0.63 -3.13
CA ARG A 203 -13.79 -0.66 -3.48
C ARG A 203 -14.54 -1.24 -2.29
N THR A 204 -15.49 -0.48 -1.78
CA THR A 204 -16.26 -0.89 -0.61
C THR A 204 -17.31 -1.95 -0.94
N ASP A 205 -17.77 -2.04 -2.19
CA ASP A 205 -18.78 -3.02 -2.63
C ASP A 205 -18.31 -4.48 -2.46
N GLU A 206 -17.00 -4.68 -2.43
CA GLU A 206 -16.33 -5.98 -2.28
C GLU A 206 -15.89 -6.26 -0.82
N LEU A 207 -16.25 -5.37 0.12
CA LEU A 207 -15.94 -5.48 1.56
C LEU A 207 -17.18 -5.79 2.42
N VAL A 208 -18.39 -5.70 1.86
CA VAL A 208 -19.63 -5.82 2.64
C VAL A 208 -20.12 -7.26 2.59
N ASP A 209 -19.50 -8.12 3.39
CA ASP A 209 -20.14 -9.36 3.83
C ASP A 209 -20.88 -9.13 5.15
N ASP A 210 -21.99 -9.85 5.33
CA ASP A 210 -22.98 -9.59 6.40
C ASP A 210 -22.46 -9.89 7.83
N ASP A 211 -21.25 -10.46 7.97
CA ASP A 211 -20.66 -10.90 9.25
C ASP A 211 -19.37 -10.15 9.65
N ASP A 212 -18.97 -9.07 8.95
CA ASP A 212 -17.69 -8.38 9.18
C ASP A 212 -17.73 -7.19 10.16
N ASP A 213 -16.64 -7.00 10.91
CA ASP A 213 -16.35 -5.83 11.78
C ASP A 213 -16.29 -4.49 11.02
N TRP A 214 -16.42 -4.52 9.68
CA TRP A 214 -16.43 -3.37 8.78
C TRP A 214 -17.85 -2.90 8.42
N ASP A 215 -18.90 -3.41 9.07
CA ASP A 215 -20.27 -2.94 8.85
C ASP A 215 -20.47 -1.49 9.36
N SER A 216 -20.30 -0.54 8.44
CA SER A 216 -20.56 0.88 8.68
C SER A 216 -21.51 1.45 7.63
N ASN A 217 -22.47 2.24 8.09
CA ASN A 217 -23.34 3.04 7.22
C ASN A 217 -22.53 3.95 6.27
N ILE A 218 -21.33 4.37 6.68
CA ILE A 218 -20.44 5.17 5.81
C ILE A 218 -19.89 4.31 4.68
N LEU A 219 -19.40 3.10 4.98
CA LEU A 219 -18.82 2.18 4.00
C LEU A 219 -19.88 1.64 3.02
N ARG A 220 -21.08 1.29 3.51
CA ARG A 220 -22.20 0.86 2.64
C ARG A 220 -22.61 1.93 1.61
N ASN A 221 -22.46 3.20 1.96
CA ASN A 221 -22.77 4.34 1.10
C ASN A 221 -21.55 4.92 0.36
N THR A 222 -20.38 4.31 0.55
CA THR A 222 -19.16 4.61 -0.18
C THR A 222 -19.06 3.64 -1.36
N GLU A 223 -18.45 4.05 -2.47
CA GLU A 223 -18.06 3.18 -3.59
C GLU A 223 -16.55 2.93 -3.60
N GLN A 224 -15.77 3.96 -3.28
CA GLN A 224 -14.31 3.87 -3.18
C GLN A 224 -13.80 4.72 -2.01
N ALA A 225 -12.78 4.19 -1.33
CA ALA A 225 -12.01 4.92 -0.34
C ALA A 225 -10.53 4.91 -0.74
N ALA A 226 -9.82 5.99 -0.49
CA ALA A 226 -8.37 6.06 -0.65
C ALA A 226 -7.75 6.82 0.52
N LEU A 227 -6.52 6.43 0.89
CA LEU A 227 -5.69 7.01 1.92
C LEU A 227 -4.30 7.29 1.35
N LEU A 228 -3.73 8.43 1.71
CA LEU A 228 -2.36 8.82 1.41
C LEU A 228 -1.72 9.39 2.67
N ILE A 229 -0.50 8.95 2.95
CA ILE A 229 0.40 9.54 3.95
C ILE A 229 1.65 9.99 3.21
N ALA A 230 2.05 11.24 3.36
CA ALA A 230 3.20 11.84 2.69
C ALA A 230 4.03 12.72 3.64
N ASP A 231 5.32 12.88 3.34
CA ASP A 231 6.17 13.89 4.01
C ASP A 231 5.86 15.28 3.46
N GLU A 232 5.49 16.20 4.36
CA GLU A 232 5.29 17.61 4.07
C GLU A 232 6.10 18.44 5.07
N ASP A 233 7.32 18.79 4.67
CA ASP A 233 8.23 19.70 5.40
C ASP A 233 8.45 19.32 6.88
N GLY A 234 8.65 18.03 7.15
CA GLY A 234 8.89 17.50 8.51
C GLY A 234 7.62 17.15 9.30
N LEU A 235 6.45 17.32 8.68
CA LEU A 235 5.17 16.82 9.16
C LEU A 235 4.66 15.68 8.27
N LEU A 236 3.66 14.94 8.74
CA LEU A 236 2.91 13.99 7.92
C LEU A 236 1.67 14.69 7.38
N ALA A 237 1.57 14.76 6.05
CA ALA A 237 0.33 15.05 5.37
C ALA A 237 -0.48 13.77 5.24
N ILE A 238 -1.69 13.76 5.79
CA ILE A 238 -2.62 12.64 5.69
C ILE A 238 -3.82 13.11 4.88
N GLU A 239 -4.15 12.40 3.81
CA GLU A 239 -5.33 12.64 2.99
C GLU A 239 -6.15 11.36 2.87
N ALA A 240 -7.43 11.45 3.21
CA ALA A 240 -8.41 10.42 2.96
C ALA A 240 -9.49 10.96 2.01
N GLN A 241 -9.85 10.17 1.01
CA GLN A 241 -10.91 10.53 0.07
C GLN A 241 -11.94 9.42 -0.03
N LEU A 242 -13.21 9.78 0.11
CA LEU A 242 -14.36 8.89 -0.09
C LEU A 242 -15.14 9.34 -1.34
N VAL A 243 -15.38 8.40 -2.24
CA VAL A 243 -16.34 8.59 -3.34
C VAL A 243 -17.64 7.91 -2.93
N VAL A 244 -18.63 8.69 -2.53
CA VAL A 244 -19.92 8.18 -2.06
C VAL A 244 -20.90 7.95 -3.20
N ARG A 245 -21.89 7.07 -2.99
CA ARG A 245 -22.93 6.75 -3.98
C ARG A 245 -23.83 7.95 -4.29
N GLU A 246 -24.15 8.76 -3.28
CA GLU A 246 -25.07 9.89 -3.40
C GLU A 246 -24.42 11.21 -2.96
N PRO A 247 -24.52 12.30 -3.75
CA PRO A 247 -23.93 13.60 -3.40
C PRO A 247 -24.36 14.11 -2.01
N GLY A 248 -25.64 13.92 -1.65
CA GLY A 248 -26.17 14.36 -0.35
C GLY A 248 -25.51 13.68 0.84
N MET A 249 -24.94 12.48 0.64
CA MET A 249 -24.17 11.79 1.68
C MET A 249 -22.81 12.44 1.90
N ALA A 250 -22.12 12.89 0.85
CA ALA A 250 -20.85 13.60 0.97
C ALA A 250 -21.05 14.90 1.75
N GLU A 251 -22.10 15.66 1.41
CA GLU A 251 -22.47 16.89 2.11
C GLU A 251 -22.82 16.62 3.58
N SER A 252 -23.57 15.56 3.86
CA SER A 252 -23.97 15.20 5.22
C SER A 252 -22.77 14.78 6.08
N ILE A 253 -21.92 13.88 5.58
CA ILE A 253 -20.72 13.43 6.30
C ILE A 253 -19.77 14.61 6.49
N GLY A 254 -19.52 15.40 5.44
CA GLY A 254 -18.67 16.59 5.54
C GLY A 254 -19.21 17.62 6.53
N GLY A 255 -20.53 17.81 6.58
CA GLY A 255 -21.20 18.67 7.57
C GLY A 255 -21.04 18.16 9.00
N ILE A 256 -21.16 16.86 9.23
CA ILE A 256 -20.95 16.23 10.55
C ILE A 256 -19.51 16.44 11.01
N ILE A 257 -18.53 16.15 10.16
CA ILE A 257 -17.11 16.29 10.50
C ILE A 257 -16.78 17.76 10.80
N ASN A 258 -17.22 18.69 9.96
CA ASN A 258 -17.03 20.13 10.21
C ASN A 258 -17.72 20.60 11.50
N GLY A 259 -18.89 20.05 11.82
CA GLY A 259 -19.59 20.30 13.08
C GLY A 259 -18.79 19.81 14.28
N LEU A 260 -18.22 18.60 14.21
CA LEU A 260 -17.36 18.04 15.25
C LEU A 260 -16.09 18.86 15.43
N ILE A 261 -15.40 19.22 14.34
CA ILE A 261 -14.22 20.11 14.37
C ILE A 261 -14.58 21.43 15.05
N SER A 262 -15.72 22.03 14.68
CA SER A 262 -16.19 23.29 15.26
C SER A 262 -16.46 23.16 16.76
N LEU A 263 -17.09 22.07 17.20
CA LEU A 263 -17.38 21.83 18.62
C LEU A 263 -16.10 21.62 19.44
N GLN A 264 -15.17 20.81 18.93
CA GLN A 264 -13.92 20.52 19.61
C GLN A 264 -12.99 21.74 19.68
N ALA A 265 -13.07 22.65 18.72
CA ALA A 265 -12.32 23.91 18.76
C ALA A 265 -12.66 24.79 19.99
N PHE A 266 -13.80 24.56 20.67
CA PHE A 266 -14.18 25.25 21.90
C PHE A 266 -13.92 24.45 23.18
N ASN A 267 -13.43 23.23 23.07
CA ASN A 267 -13.15 22.37 24.21
C ASN A 267 -11.77 22.72 24.79
N SER A 268 -11.76 23.45 25.91
CA SER A 268 -10.53 23.86 26.61
C SER A 268 -9.78 22.71 27.28
N ASP A 269 -10.42 21.56 27.42
CA ASP A 269 -9.89 20.40 28.15
C ASP A 269 -9.19 19.41 27.21
N LEU A 270 -9.13 19.70 25.91
CA LEU A 270 -8.39 18.89 24.94
C LEU A 270 -6.89 19.08 25.09
N ASP A 271 -6.17 17.99 24.86
CA ASP A 271 -4.72 18.04 24.67
C ASP A 271 -4.37 19.01 23.52
N PRO A 272 -3.38 19.91 23.70
CA PRO A 272 -2.98 20.87 22.68
C PRO A 272 -2.61 20.25 21.32
N GLU A 273 -2.03 19.05 21.32
CA GLU A 273 -1.63 18.35 20.09
C GLU A 273 -2.84 17.84 19.33
N ILE A 274 -3.83 17.27 20.04
CA ILE A 274 -5.12 16.86 19.46
C ILE A 274 -5.89 18.09 18.95
N LEU A 275 -5.89 19.19 19.69
CA LEU A 275 -6.53 20.43 19.26
C LEU A 275 -5.89 20.96 17.97
N SER A 276 -4.54 20.92 17.87
CA SER A 276 -3.82 21.31 16.65
C SER A 276 -4.18 20.40 15.46
N LEU A 277 -4.26 19.08 15.67
CA LEU A 277 -4.68 18.13 14.63
C LEU A 277 -6.08 18.47 14.09
N ILE A 278 -7.04 18.73 14.99
CA ILE A 278 -8.40 19.11 14.63
C ILE A 278 -8.43 20.43 13.86
N GLN A 279 -7.64 21.43 14.29
CA GLN A 279 -7.55 22.74 13.64
C GLN A 279 -6.91 22.67 12.24
N ASN A 280 -5.97 21.75 12.04
CA ASN A 280 -5.32 21.53 10.74
C ASN A 280 -6.16 20.67 9.79
N THR A 281 -7.20 19.99 10.31
CA THR A 281 -8.06 19.14 9.51
C THR A 281 -8.97 19.99 8.62
N LYS A 282 -8.92 19.71 7.31
CA LYS A 282 -9.73 20.32 6.28
C LYS A 282 -10.67 19.28 5.70
N VAL A 283 -11.90 19.71 5.43
CA VAL A 283 -12.93 18.89 4.82
C VAL A 283 -13.46 19.61 3.59
N ASP A 284 -13.37 18.96 2.44
CA ASP A 284 -13.85 19.47 1.15
C ASP A 284 -14.86 18.49 0.54
N VAL A 285 -15.95 19.02 0.01
CA VAL A 285 -17.00 18.23 -0.65
C VAL A 285 -17.20 18.73 -2.08
N LYS A 286 -16.98 17.85 -3.05
CA LYS A 286 -17.16 18.12 -4.47
C LYS A 286 -18.03 17.05 -5.12
N GLY A 287 -19.32 17.35 -5.27
CA GLY A 287 -20.29 16.41 -5.82
C GLY A 287 -20.41 15.17 -4.95
N ARG A 288 -19.90 14.04 -5.44
CA ARG A 288 -19.87 12.75 -4.71
C ARG A 288 -18.56 12.48 -3.97
N THR A 289 -17.62 13.41 -4.02
CA THR A 289 -16.32 13.23 -3.39
C THR A 289 -16.25 13.99 -2.09
N LEU A 290 -15.93 13.30 -1.00
CA LEU A 290 -15.53 13.87 0.28
C LEU A 290 -14.02 13.69 0.43
N SER A 291 -13.29 14.78 0.62
CA SER A 291 -11.86 14.77 0.92
C SER A 291 -11.65 15.29 2.34
N ILE A 292 -10.88 14.56 3.14
CA ILE A 292 -10.45 14.94 4.48
C ILE A 292 -8.94 14.97 4.46
N SER A 293 -8.32 16.09 4.78
CA SER A 293 -6.87 16.19 4.86
C SER A 293 -6.42 16.88 6.13
N THR A 294 -5.28 16.48 6.65
CA THR A 294 -4.68 17.10 7.83
C THR A 294 -3.17 17.00 7.77
N VAL A 295 -2.52 17.81 8.59
CA VAL A 295 -1.07 17.80 8.75
C VAL A 295 -0.76 17.63 10.23
N VAL A 296 0.08 16.66 10.55
CA VAL A 296 0.31 16.17 11.91
C VAL A 296 1.79 15.93 12.20
N ASP A 297 2.21 16.14 13.44
CA ASP A 297 3.55 15.71 13.88
C ASP A 297 3.60 14.18 13.88
N PRO A 298 4.59 13.55 13.24
CA PRO A 298 4.73 12.10 13.26
C PRO A 298 4.74 11.50 14.66
N ALA A 299 5.24 12.22 15.67
CA ALA A 299 5.26 11.74 17.05
C ALA A 299 3.85 11.48 17.61
N LEU A 300 2.86 12.29 17.20
CA LEU A 300 1.47 12.08 17.60
C LEU A 300 0.89 10.83 16.94
N ILE A 301 1.25 10.55 15.67
CA ILE A 301 0.81 9.33 14.98
C ILE A 301 1.42 8.09 15.63
N VAL A 302 2.73 8.11 15.93
CA VAL A 302 3.39 7.00 16.64
C VAL A 302 2.74 6.76 18.00
N ALA A 303 2.47 7.82 18.77
CA ALA A 303 1.80 7.70 20.07
C ALA A 303 0.38 7.09 19.96
N ILE A 304 -0.36 7.42 18.90
CA ILE A 304 -1.69 6.82 18.64
C ILE A 304 -1.59 5.34 18.24
N LEU A 305 -0.50 4.93 17.59
CA LEU A 305 -0.29 3.55 17.18
C LEU A 305 0.20 2.64 18.32
N ASP A 306 0.84 3.22 19.33
CA ASP A 306 1.31 2.51 20.54
C ASP A 306 0.20 2.26 21.58
N ASP A 307 -0.94 2.94 21.46
CA ASP A 307 -2.12 2.85 22.36
C ASP A 307 -3.08 1.69 21.98
#